data_AF-Q1CN68-F1
#
_entry.id   AF-Q1CN68-F1
#
_cell.length_a   1.000
_cell.length_b   1.000
_cell.length_c   1.000
_cell.angle_alpha   90.00
_cell.angle_beta   90.00
_cell.angle_gamma   90.00
#
_symmetry.space_group_name_H-M   'P 1'
#
loop_
_entity.id
_entity.type
_entity.pdbx_description
1 polymer ?
#
loop_
_entity_poly.entity_id
_entity_poly.type
_entity_poly.pdbx_seq_one_letter_code
_entity_poly.pdbx_strand_id
1 'polypeptide(L)'
;MELQLTGKESGWWIVSHENKLWLPKGELPQGNAANWSLQGTTARQIGEWQGQSVWLIRQMMPSGMGSVRQLLDVDRGLFQLAGRGVQLAEFYRSHRFCGYCGHEMHASRTEWASLCNHCRERYYPQIAPCVIVAIRRGDEILLAQHVRHRGGINTVLAGFVEVGETLEQAVSREVLEESNIHIKNLRYVTSQPWPFPHSLMMAFMADYDSGELCHDPKELLNAGWYRYDQLPLLPPPGTVARRLIEDTVVLCREHSDLSQ
;
A
#
# COMPACT_ATOMS: atom_id res chain seq x y z
N MET A 1 -20.23 -6.95 -12.27
CA MET A 1 -20.49 -7.07 -13.72
C MET A 1 -19.94 -5.83 -14.42
N GLU A 2 -19.43 -5.97 -15.64
CA GLU A 2 -19.10 -4.81 -16.48
C GLU A 2 -20.36 -4.29 -17.16
N LEU A 3 -20.49 -2.98 -17.29
CA LEU A 3 -21.61 -2.33 -17.97
C LEU A 3 -21.12 -1.22 -18.89
N GLN A 4 -21.87 -0.97 -19.96
CA GLN A 4 -21.66 0.20 -20.81
C GLN A 4 -22.38 1.40 -20.19
N LEU A 5 -21.66 2.49 -19.96
CA LEU A 5 -22.23 3.69 -19.37
C LEU A 5 -23.17 4.40 -20.35
N THR A 6 -24.38 4.71 -19.91
CA THR A 6 -25.38 5.49 -20.66
C THR A 6 -25.20 7.00 -20.49
N GLY A 7 -24.43 7.43 -19.50
CA GLY A 7 -24.23 8.84 -19.13
C GLY A 7 -25.04 9.26 -17.90
N LYS A 8 -26.05 8.46 -17.51
CA LYS A 8 -26.91 8.71 -16.33
C LYS A 8 -26.32 8.17 -15.03
N GLU A 9 -25.37 7.25 -15.13
CA GLU A 9 -24.69 6.67 -13.98
C GLU A 9 -23.90 7.75 -13.25
N SER A 10 -23.87 7.65 -11.92
CA SER A 10 -23.25 8.64 -11.05
C SER A 10 -22.38 7.97 -10.00
N GLY A 11 -21.42 8.72 -9.46
CA GLY A 11 -20.57 8.30 -8.36
C GLY A 11 -19.14 8.76 -8.53
N TRP A 12 -18.21 7.97 -8.03
CA TRP A 12 -16.77 8.23 -8.12
C TRP A 12 -16.15 7.45 -9.28
N TRP A 13 -15.27 8.09 -10.05
CA TRP A 13 -14.69 7.51 -11.26
C TRP A 13 -13.19 7.25 -11.11
N ILE A 14 -12.83 5.98 -10.91
CA ILE A 14 -11.45 5.52 -11.01
C ILE A 14 -11.16 5.17 -12.47
N VAL A 15 -10.64 6.12 -13.23
CA VAL A 15 -10.17 5.87 -14.60
C VAL A 15 -8.67 5.57 -14.54
N SER A 16 -8.26 4.33 -14.83
CA SER A 16 -6.89 3.87 -14.57
C SER A 16 -6.26 3.12 -15.73
N HIS A 17 -4.96 3.36 -15.92
CA HIS A 17 -4.08 2.70 -16.88
C HIS A 17 -2.62 2.83 -16.43
N GLU A 18 -1.83 1.76 -16.54
CA GLU A 18 -0.38 1.74 -16.25
C GLU A 18 0.00 2.30 -14.87
N ASN A 19 -0.58 1.75 -13.80
CA ASN A 19 -0.38 2.16 -12.40
C ASN A 19 -0.75 3.63 -12.08
N LYS A 20 -1.44 4.32 -12.99
CA LYS A 20 -1.91 5.71 -12.80
C LYS A 20 -3.43 5.75 -12.73
N LEU A 21 -3.96 6.79 -12.08
CA LEU A 21 -5.37 7.16 -12.19
C LEU A 21 -5.54 8.59 -12.71
N TRP A 22 -6.68 8.84 -13.33
CA TRP A 22 -7.06 10.15 -13.82
C TRP A 22 -7.53 11.04 -12.66
N LEU A 23 -6.85 12.17 -12.50
CA LEU A 23 -7.11 13.21 -11.51
C LEU A 23 -7.22 14.56 -12.23
N PRO A 24 -8.35 14.85 -12.91
CA PRO A 24 -8.56 16.14 -13.53
C PRO A 24 -8.51 17.23 -12.46
N LYS A 25 -7.62 18.21 -12.63
CA LYS A 25 -7.37 19.28 -11.64
C LYS A 25 -6.85 18.78 -10.27
N GLY A 26 -6.29 17.57 -10.21
CA GLY A 26 -5.74 16.99 -8.98
C GLY A 26 -6.76 16.32 -8.07
N GLU A 27 -8.03 16.22 -8.48
CA GLU A 27 -9.11 15.65 -7.69
C GLU A 27 -9.66 14.36 -8.32
N LEU A 28 -10.21 13.48 -7.49
CA LEU A 28 -10.88 12.28 -7.98
C LEU A 28 -12.24 12.66 -8.59
N PRO A 29 -12.52 12.32 -9.87
CA PRO A 29 -13.76 12.74 -10.50
C PRO A 29 -15.00 12.15 -9.81
N GLN A 30 -15.98 13.01 -9.55
CA GLN A 30 -17.25 12.66 -8.91
C GLN A 30 -18.44 13.22 -9.71
N GLY A 31 -19.56 12.52 -9.73
CA GLY A 31 -20.82 12.96 -10.35
C GLY A 31 -21.21 12.09 -11.55
N ASN A 32 -22.01 12.65 -12.48
CA ASN A 32 -22.55 11.89 -13.61
C ASN A 32 -21.49 11.59 -14.67
N ALA A 33 -21.55 10.40 -15.27
CA ALA A 33 -20.65 9.97 -16.34
C ALA A 33 -20.61 10.96 -17.52
N ALA A 34 -21.76 11.54 -17.88
CA ALA A 34 -21.85 12.52 -18.97
C ALA A 34 -21.04 13.81 -18.70
N ASN A 35 -20.94 14.25 -17.44
CA ASN A 35 -20.19 15.46 -17.07
C ASN A 35 -18.67 15.28 -17.27
N TRP A 36 -18.21 14.03 -17.29
CA TRP A 36 -16.81 13.64 -17.47
C TRP A 36 -16.54 13.04 -18.85
N SER A 37 -17.51 13.09 -19.78
CA SER A 37 -17.42 12.47 -21.11
C SER A 37 -17.12 10.96 -21.06
N LEU A 38 -17.70 10.25 -20.08
CA LEU A 38 -17.49 8.81 -19.87
C LEU A 38 -18.61 7.94 -20.49
N GLN A 39 -19.62 8.55 -21.13
CA GLN A 39 -20.67 7.77 -21.82
C GLN A 39 -20.06 6.85 -22.90
N GLY A 40 -20.60 5.64 -23.03
CA GLY A 40 -20.11 4.62 -23.97
C GLY A 40 -18.84 3.90 -23.54
N THR A 41 -18.25 4.23 -22.38
CA THR A 41 -17.13 3.46 -21.83
C THR A 41 -17.63 2.27 -21.01
N THR A 42 -16.80 1.23 -20.95
CA THR A 42 -17.07 0.03 -20.13
C THR A 42 -16.58 0.26 -18.70
N ALA A 43 -17.51 0.22 -17.75
CA ALA A 43 -17.21 0.42 -16.33
C ALA A 43 -17.55 -0.83 -15.51
N ARG A 44 -16.81 -1.03 -14.41
CA ARG A 44 -17.12 -2.05 -13.40
C ARG A 44 -17.25 -1.37 -12.04
N GLN A 45 -18.35 -1.61 -11.33
CA GLN A 45 -18.46 -1.17 -9.94
C GLN A 45 -17.46 -1.96 -9.08
N ILE A 46 -16.64 -1.26 -8.31
CA ILE A 46 -15.58 -1.84 -7.44
C ILE A 46 -15.82 -1.57 -5.95
N GLY A 47 -16.85 -0.79 -5.62
CA GLY A 47 -17.27 -0.51 -4.26
C GLY A 47 -18.34 0.58 -4.19
N GLU A 48 -18.55 1.06 -2.98
CA GLU A 48 -19.44 2.17 -2.66
C GLU A 48 -18.76 3.06 -1.61
N TRP A 49 -18.93 4.37 -1.73
CA TRP A 49 -18.43 5.36 -0.79
C TRP A 49 -19.52 6.39 -0.49
N GLN A 50 -19.90 6.51 0.78
CA GLN A 50 -20.96 7.44 1.24
C GLN A 50 -22.26 7.33 0.41
N GLY A 51 -22.72 6.10 0.14
CA GLY A 51 -23.93 5.84 -0.64
C GLY A 51 -23.78 6.01 -2.16
N GLN A 52 -22.59 6.37 -2.65
CA GLN A 52 -22.31 6.54 -4.07
C GLN A 52 -21.45 5.40 -4.62
N SER A 53 -21.80 4.91 -5.82
CA SER A 53 -21.02 3.87 -6.49
C SER A 53 -19.61 4.35 -6.80
N VAL A 54 -18.63 3.45 -6.69
CA VAL A 54 -17.26 3.68 -7.16
C VAL A 54 -17.01 2.79 -8.38
N TRP A 55 -16.70 3.43 -9.50
CA TRP A 55 -16.56 2.81 -10.81
C TRP A 55 -15.10 2.71 -11.23
N LEU A 56 -14.71 1.59 -11.83
CA LEU A 56 -13.44 1.42 -12.51
C LEU A 56 -13.65 1.46 -14.03
N ILE A 57 -12.88 2.30 -14.72
CA ILE A 57 -12.73 2.32 -16.18
C ILE A 57 -11.25 2.09 -16.50
N ARG A 58 -10.95 1.13 -17.37
CA ARG A 58 -9.58 0.67 -17.68
C ARG A 58 -9.06 1.32 -18.97
N GLN A 59 -8.84 2.63 -18.96
CA GLN A 59 -8.38 3.38 -20.13
C GLN A 59 -7.43 4.53 -19.75
N MET A 60 -6.61 4.95 -20.71
CA MET A 60 -5.76 6.14 -20.57
C MET A 60 -6.53 7.41 -20.94
N MET A 61 -6.41 8.46 -20.13
CA MET A 61 -6.92 9.79 -20.45
C MET A 61 -5.82 10.66 -21.06
N PRO A 62 -6.14 11.63 -21.94
CA PRO A 62 -5.13 12.46 -22.63
C PRO A 62 -4.26 13.31 -21.68
N SER A 63 -4.78 13.67 -20.51
CA SER A 63 -4.08 14.47 -19.51
C SER A 63 -4.59 14.16 -18.09
N GLY A 64 -3.85 14.60 -17.07
CA GLY A 64 -4.25 14.43 -15.66
C GLY A 64 -4.03 13.03 -15.09
N MET A 65 -3.26 12.16 -15.74
CA MET A 65 -2.89 10.85 -15.17
C MET A 65 -1.83 11.03 -14.08
N GLY A 66 -2.13 10.58 -12.85
CA GLY A 66 -1.29 10.74 -11.68
C GLY A 66 -1.17 9.46 -10.85
N SER A 67 -0.30 9.51 -9.84
CA SER A 67 -0.16 8.43 -8.86
C SER A 67 -1.30 8.51 -7.85
N VAL A 68 -1.84 7.36 -7.43
CA VAL A 68 -2.84 7.32 -6.34
C VAL A 68 -2.28 7.85 -5.01
N ARG A 69 -0.94 8.00 -4.87
CA ARG A 69 -0.31 8.72 -3.74
C ARG A 69 -0.82 10.15 -3.56
N GLN A 70 -1.28 10.80 -4.64
CA GLN A 70 -1.81 12.15 -4.57
C GLN A 70 -3.11 12.24 -3.75
N LEU A 71 -3.76 11.10 -3.48
CA LEU A 71 -4.97 11.01 -2.66
C LEU A 71 -4.68 10.57 -1.22
N LEU A 72 -3.42 10.57 -0.75
CA LEU A 72 -3.07 10.14 0.61
C LEU A 72 -3.72 11.01 1.70
N ASP A 73 -3.89 12.31 1.43
CA ASP A 73 -4.51 13.27 2.35
C ASP A 73 -6.05 13.34 2.21
N VAL A 74 -6.61 12.55 1.29
CA VAL A 74 -8.06 12.37 1.14
C VAL A 74 -8.55 11.31 2.14
N ASP A 75 -9.85 11.22 2.36
CA ASP A 75 -10.44 10.19 3.21
C ASP A 75 -9.88 8.78 2.91
N ARG A 76 -9.48 8.09 3.99
CA ARG A 76 -8.85 6.77 3.95
C ARG A 76 -9.66 5.75 3.16
N GLY A 77 -10.98 5.73 3.31
CA GLY A 77 -11.84 4.77 2.60
C GLY A 77 -11.87 5.02 1.10
N LEU A 78 -11.93 6.29 0.69
CA LEU A 78 -11.87 6.67 -0.72
C LEU A 78 -10.49 6.39 -1.33
N PHE A 79 -9.41 6.67 -0.60
CA PHE A 79 -8.04 6.30 -0.99
C PHE A 79 -7.90 4.80 -1.23
N GLN A 80 -8.45 3.96 -0.34
CA GLN A 80 -8.41 2.51 -0.48
C GLN A 80 -9.20 2.01 -1.70
N LEU A 81 -10.36 2.62 -2.00
CA LEU A 81 -11.15 2.28 -3.18
C LEU A 81 -10.45 2.71 -4.48
N ALA A 82 -9.81 3.89 -4.50
CA ALA A 82 -8.98 4.32 -5.62
C ALA A 82 -7.80 3.37 -5.85
N GLY A 83 -7.08 3.00 -4.77
CA GLY A 83 -6.00 2.03 -4.80
C GLY A 83 -6.43 0.66 -5.34
N ARG A 84 -7.60 0.17 -4.90
CA ARG A 84 -8.22 -1.06 -5.43
C ARG A 84 -8.47 -0.96 -6.93
N GLY A 85 -8.99 0.16 -7.41
CA GLY A 85 -9.25 0.36 -8.85
C GLY A 85 -7.97 0.33 -9.68
N VAL A 86 -6.90 0.99 -9.22
CA VAL A 86 -5.59 0.96 -9.88
C VAL A 86 -5.01 -0.46 -9.91
N GLN A 87 -5.03 -1.18 -8.78
CA GLN A 87 -4.57 -2.57 -8.70
C GLN A 87 -5.36 -3.50 -9.62
N LEU A 88 -6.69 -3.35 -9.68
CA LEU A 88 -7.53 -4.15 -10.57
C LEU A 88 -7.25 -3.85 -12.04
N ALA A 89 -7.06 -2.58 -12.42
CA ALA A 89 -6.68 -2.22 -13.79
C ALA A 89 -5.37 -2.91 -14.19
N GLU A 90 -4.36 -2.88 -13.32
CA GLU A 90 -3.07 -3.52 -13.54
C GLU A 90 -3.15 -5.05 -13.55
N PHE A 91 -3.99 -5.64 -12.69
CA PHE A 91 -4.25 -7.07 -12.71
C PHE A 91 -4.79 -7.53 -14.08
N TYR A 92 -5.82 -6.86 -14.60
CA TYR A 92 -6.36 -7.24 -15.91
C TYR A 92 -5.39 -6.95 -17.06
N ARG A 93 -4.58 -5.89 -16.97
CA ARG A 93 -3.54 -5.58 -17.96
C ARG A 93 -2.45 -6.65 -17.98
N SER A 94 -1.99 -7.09 -16.81
CA SER A 94 -0.94 -8.12 -16.65
C SER A 94 -1.42 -9.53 -17.02
N HIS A 95 -2.73 -9.78 -17.01
CA HIS A 95 -3.35 -11.07 -17.35
C HIS A 95 -4.18 -11.00 -18.63
N ARG A 96 -3.72 -10.24 -19.64
CA ARG A 96 -4.32 -10.22 -20.98
C ARG A 96 -4.17 -11.59 -21.67
N PHE A 97 -3.03 -12.24 -21.47
CA PHE A 97 -2.74 -13.58 -21.99
C PHE A 97 -2.46 -14.54 -20.84
N CYS A 98 -2.81 -15.81 -21.03
CA CYS A 98 -2.61 -16.86 -20.05
C CYS A 98 -1.13 -17.21 -19.92
N GLY A 99 -0.57 -17.11 -18.71
CA GLY A 99 0.81 -17.51 -18.45
C GLY A 99 1.10 -19.01 -18.66
N TYR A 100 0.07 -19.87 -18.67
CA TYR A 100 0.22 -21.30 -18.92
C TYR A 100 0.22 -21.68 -20.41
N CYS A 101 -0.58 -21.02 -21.25
CA CYS A 101 -0.80 -21.46 -22.65
C CYS A 101 -0.76 -20.35 -23.71
N GLY A 102 -0.52 -19.09 -23.32
CA GLY A 102 -0.40 -17.94 -24.23
C GLY A 102 -1.72 -17.43 -24.84
N HIS A 103 -2.86 -18.10 -24.65
CA HIS A 103 -4.15 -17.68 -25.20
C HIS A 103 -4.74 -16.47 -24.44
N GLU A 104 -5.54 -15.67 -25.14
CA GLU A 104 -6.22 -14.51 -24.55
C GLU A 104 -7.16 -14.92 -23.41
N MET A 105 -7.15 -14.12 -22.34
CA MET A 105 -7.98 -14.33 -21.16
C MET A 105 -9.16 -13.36 -21.14
N HIS A 106 -10.16 -13.66 -20.31
CA HIS A 106 -11.31 -12.78 -20.10
C HIS A 106 -11.62 -12.62 -18.60
N ALA A 107 -12.20 -11.47 -18.23
CA ALA A 107 -12.56 -11.20 -16.85
C ALA A 107 -13.75 -12.07 -16.40
N SER A 108 -13.66 -12.62 -15.19
CA SER A 108 -14.77 -13.34 -14.56
C SER A 108 -15.95 -12.40 -14.28
N ARG A 109 -17.17 -12.95 -14.46
CA ARG A 109 -18.43 -12.24 -14.20
C ARG A 109 -18.85 -12.27 -12.72
N THR A 110 -18.39 -13.25 -11.95
CA THR A 110 -18.81 -13.51 -10.56
C THR A 110 -17.77 -13.08 -9.53
N GLU A 111 -16.51 -12.95 -9.92
CA GLU A 111 -15.38 -12.63 -9.04
C GLU A 111 -14.40 -11.68 -9.76
N TRP A 112 -13.41 -11.15 -9.03
CA TRP A 112 -12.27 -10.43 -9.62
C TRP A 112 -11.20 -11.45 -9.99
N ALA A 113 -11.34 -12.06 -11.16
CA ALA A 113 -10.40 -13.05 -11.69
C ALA A 113 -10.27 -12.91 -13.21
N SER A 114 -9.18 -13.43 -13.76
CA SER A 114 -8.97 -13.60 -15.20
C SER A 114 -9.01 -15.10 -15.51
N LEU A 115 -9.79 -15.50 -16.51
CA LEU A 115 -10.08 -16.90 -16.85
C LEU A 115 -9.59 -17.25 -18.25
N CYS A 116 -8.99 -18.43 -18.42
CA CYS A 116 -8.58 -18.95 -19.72
C CYS A 116 -9.56 -20.01 -20.23
N ASN A 117 -10.18 -19.77 -21.39
CA ASN A 117 -11.08 -20.75 -22.02
C ASN A 117 -10.36 -21.93 -22.68
N HIS A 118 -9.05 -21.80 -22.94
CA HIS A 118 -8.26 -22.84 -23.59
C HIS A 118 -7.79 -23.93 -22.61
N CYS A 119 -7.14 -23.55 -21.50
CA CYS A 119 -6.60 -24.53 -20.53
C CYS A 119 -7.39 -24.63 -19.21
N ARG A 120 -8.41 -23.79 -18.99
CA ARG A 120 -9.21 -23.70 -17.74
C ARG A 120 -8.48 -23.13 -16.52
N GLU A 121 -7.26 -22.65 -16.68
CA GLU A 121 -6.52 -21.94 -15.65
C GLU A 121 -7.14 -20.58 -15.35
N ARG A 122 -6.92 -20.11 -14.11
CA ARG A 122 -7.41 -18.81 -13.63
C ARG A 122 -6.38 -18.10 -12.78
N TYR A 123 -6.48 -16.78 -12.75
CA TYR A 123 -5.62 -15.92 -11.94
C TYR A 123 -6.47 -14.97 -11.10
N TYR A 124 -5.95 -14.62 -9.94
CA TYR A 124 -6.52 -13.64 -9.01
C TYR A 124 -5.58 -12.44 -8.86
N PRO A 125 -6.08 -11.25 -8.49
CA PRO A 125 -5.23 -10.12 -8.15
C PRO A 125 -4.20 -10.49 -7.09
N GLN A 126 -2.93 -10.28 -7.40
CA GLN A 126 -1.84 -10.53 -6.47
C GLN A 126 -1.84 -9.46 -5.38
N ILE A 127 -1.71 -9.91 -4.13
CA ILE A 127 -1.42 -9.07 -2.98
C ILE A 127 -0.09 -9.55 -2.40
N ALA A 128 0.89 -8.67 -2.33
CA ALA A 128 2.20 -8.97 -1.77
C ALA A 128 2.20 -8.68 -0.26
N PRO A 129 2.27 -9.69 0.62
CA PRO A 129 2.38 -9.45 2.06
C PRO A 129 3.69 -8.72 2.36
N CYS A 130 3.62 -7.64 3.12
CA CYS A 130 4.77 -6.82 3.50
C CYS A 130 4.69 -6.48 5.00
N VAL A 131 5.77 -6.70 5.72
CA VAL A 131 5.87 -6.36 7.14
C VAL A 131 6.47 -4.96 7.30
N ILE A 132 6.08 -4.26 8.37
CA ILE A 132 6.66 -2.98 8.77
C ILE A 132 6.77 -2.95 10.29
N VAL A 133 7.92 -2.57 10.84
CA VAL A 133 8.20 -2.75 12.27
C VAL A 133 8.83 -1.52 12.92
N ALA A 134 8.20 -1.02 13.98
CA ALA A 134 8.83 -0.07 14.90
C ALA A 134 9.58 -0.82 16.00
N ILE A 135 10.87 -0.54 16.17
CA ILE A 135 11.73 -1.23 17.13
C ILE A 135 12.07 -0.25 18.25
N ARG A 136 11.68 -0.59 19.48
CA ARG A 136 11.92 0.20 20.68
C ARG A 136 13.12 -0.31 21.46
N ARG A 137 13.94 0.59 21.99
CA ARG A 137 15.02 0.31 22.95
C ARG A 137 14.94 1.31 24.09
N GLY A 138 14.33 0.94 25.22
CA GLY A 138 14.11 1.86 26.34
C GLY A 138 13.25 3.05 25.91
N ASP A 139 13.83 4.26 25.98
CA ASP A 139 13.23 5.53 25.54
C ASP A 139 13.56 5.90 24.08
N GLU A 140 14.20 5.00 23.33
CA GLU A 140 14.59 5.20 21.93
C GLU A 140 13.80 4.34 20.94
N ILE A 141 13.72 4.80 19.70
CA ILE A 141 13.18 4.07 18.54
C ILE A 141 14.25 4.02 17.43
N LEU A 142 14.36 2.87 16.75
CA LEU A 142 15.19 2.75 15.55
C LEU A 142 14.47 3.42 14.37
N LEU A 143 15.14 4.37 13.72
CA LEU A 143 14.69 4.95 12.46
C LEU A 143 15.84 4.92 11.43
N ALA A 144 15.48 4.79 10.16
CA ALA A 144 16.43 4.71 9.06
C ALA A 144 16.00 5.55 7.85
N GLN A 145 16.97 5.94 7.04
CA GLN A 145 16.73 6.60 5.74
C GLN A 145 17.04 5.61 4.61
N HIS A 146 16.06 5.28 3.79
CA HIS A 146 16.26 4.35 2.66
C HIS A 146 16.92 5.05 1.46
N VAL A 147 17.82 4.35 0.76
CA VAL A 147 18.50 4.82 -0.46
C VAL A 147 17.48 5.20 -1.56
N ARG A 148 16.35 4.48 -1.63
CA ARG A 148 15.31 4.68 -2.65
C ARG A 148 14.48 5.96 -2.45
N HIS A 149 14.52 6.58 -1.27
CA HIS A 149 13.69 7.74 -0.93
C HIS A 149 14.53 9.00 -0.76
N ARG A 150 14.43 9.91 -1.74
CA ARG A 150 15.00 11.26 -1.64
C ARG A 150 14.05 12.13 -0.81
N GLY A 151 14.53 12.67 0.30
CA GLY A 151 13.74 13.57 1.15
C GLY A 151 14.20 13.70 2.61
N GLY A 152 15.20 12.93 3.04
CA GLY A 152 15.70 12.98 4.43
C GLY A 152 14.69 12.50 5.48
N ILE A 153 13.64 11.80 5.05
CA ILE A 153 12.64 11.19 5.93
C ILE A 153 13.26 9.97 6.59
N ASN A 154 13.22 9.94 7.92
CA ASN A 154 13.62 8.77 8.71
C ASN A 154 12.36 7.98 9.04
N THR A 155 12.37 6.69 8.76
CA THR A 155 11.20 5.82 8.90
C THR A 155 11.58 4.47 9.52
N VAL A 156 10.56 3.67 9.79
CA VAL A 156 10.70 2.32 10.35
C VAL A 156 11.05 1.32 9.24
N LEU A 157 11.61 0.17 9.62
CA LEU A 157 12.02 -0.87 8.66
C LEU A 157 10.80 -1.60 8.08
N ALA A 158 10.90 -2.02 6.83
CA ALA A 158 9.82 -2.72 6.13
C ALA A 158 10.36 -3.59 4.99
N GLY A 159 9.72 -4.73 4.76
CA GLY A 159 10.11 -5.63 3.68
C GLY A 159 9.07 -6.70 3.36
N PHE A 160 9.28 -7.38 2.23
CA PHE A 160 8.34 -8.37 1.73
C PHE A 160 8.46 -9.68 2.52
N VAL A 161 7.32 -10.34 2.73
CA VAL A 161 7.31 -11.70 3.27
C VAL A 161 7.73 -12.66 2.16
N GLU A 162 8.70 -13.54 2.44
CA GLU A 162 9.15 -14.53 1.47
C GLU A 162 8.32 -15.82 1.51
N VAL A 163 8.48 -16.63 0.47
CA VAL A 163 7.77 -17.91 0.34
C VAL A 163 8.18 -18.86 1.46
N GLY A 164 7.21 -19.28 2.26
CA GLY A 164 7.41 -20.23 3.35
C GLY A 164 7.69 -19.58 4.71
N GLU A 165 7.73 -18.25 4.78
CA GLU A 165 7.87 -17.52 6.04
C GLU A 165 6.53 -17.24 6.72
N THR A 166 6.53 -17.23 8.05
CA THR A 166 5.52 -16.51 8.82
C THR A 166 5.82 -15.00 8.83
N LEU A 167 4.86 -14.18 9.24
CA LEU A 167 5.08 -12.74 9.39
C LEU A 167 6.18 -12.44 10.41
N GLU A 168 6.24 -13.22 11.49
CA GLU A 168 7.23 -13.09 12.55
C GLU A 168 8.63 -13.38 12.04
N GLN A 169 8.79 -14.43 11.22
CA GLN A 169 10.05 -14.77 10.57
C GLN A 169 10.49 -13.66 9.62
N ALA A 170 9.59 -13.15 8.78
CA ALA A 170 9.89 -12.03 7.88
C ALA A 170 10.32 -10.78 8.64
N VAL A 171 9.65 -10.41 9.75
CA VAL A 171 10.08 -9.28 10.57
C VAL A 171 11.49 -9.52 11.14
N SER A 172 11.75 -10.71 11.69
CA SER A 172 13.09 -11.02 12.23
C SER A 172 14.18 -11.01 11.16
N ARG A 173 13.90 -11.52 9.95
CA ARG A 173 14.83 -11.52 8.82
C ARG A 173 15.14 -10.10 8.35
N GLU A 174 14.11 -9.32 8.01
CA GLU A 174 14.28 -7.96 7.49
C GLU A 174 15.06 -7.07 8.46
N VAL A 175 14.77 -7.18 9.76
CA VAL A 175 15.51 -6.41 10.78
C VAL A 175 16.97 -6.84 10.85
N LEU A 176 17.26 -8.14 10.80
CA LEU A 176 18.62 -8.64 10.83
C LEU A 176 19.40 -8.22 9.58
N GLU A 177 18.80 -8.34 8.39
CA GLU A 177 19.41 -7.98 7.11
C GLU A 177 19.70 -6.49 7.00
N GLU A 178 18.72 -5.63 7.33
CA GLU A 178 18.87 -4.18 7.13
C GLU A 178 19.67 -3.50 8.25
N SER A 179 19.73 -4.06 9.46
CA SER A 179 20.26 -3.36 10.64
C SER A 179 21.19 -4.16 11.57
N ASN A 180 21.33 -5.48 11.35
CA ASN A 180 22.20 -6.36 12.13
C ASN A 180 21.86 -6.43 13.63
N ILE A 181 20.58 -6.28 14.00
CA ILE A 181 20.10 -6.43 15.38
C ILE A 181 19.08 -7.56 15.51
N HIS A 182 18.96 -8.10 16.72
CA HIS A 182 17.92 -9.04 17.09
C HIS A 182 16.81 -8.34 17.87
N ILE A 183 15.60 -8.86 17.73
CA ILE A 183 14.38 -8.32 18.34
C ILE A 183 13.64 -9.39 19.12
N LYS A 184 12.80 -8.95 20.06
CA LYS A 184 11.90 -9.78 20.87
C LYS A 184 10.57 -9.09 21.09
N ASN A 185 9.65 -9.79 21.76
CA ASN A 185 8.33 -9.28 22.13
C ASN A 185 7.59 -8.68 20.93
N LEU A 186 7.58 -9.40 19.81
CA LEU A 186 6.94 -8.95 18.59
C LEU A 186 5.41 -8.88 18.78
N ARG A 187 4.81 -7.74 18.43
CA ARG A 187 3.39 -7.43 18.65
C ARG A 187 2.78 -6.93 17.35
N TYR A 188 1.74 -7.60 16.85
CA TYR A 188 0.93 -7.06 15.75
C TYR A 188 0.12 -5.85 16.21
N VAL A 189 0.05 -4.80 15.39
CA VAL A 189 -0.69 -3.56 15.68
C VAL A 189 -1.89 -3.39 14.76
N THR A 190 -1.65 -3.39 13.44
CA THR A 190 -2.69 -3.13 12.43
C THR A 190 -2.26 -3.60 11.05
N SER A 191 -3.17 -3.52 10.07
CA SER A 191 -2.84 -3.73 8.66
C SER A 191 -3.42 -2.63 7.78
N GLN A 192 -2.77 -2.37 6.65
CA GLN A 192 -3.21 -1.36 5.69
C GLN A 192 -2.85 -1.78 4.25
N PRO A 193 -3.82 -1.79 3.31
CA PRO A 193 -3.50 -1.98 1.91
C PRO A 193 -2.66 -0.80 1.39
N TRP A 194 -1.61 -1.11 0.64
CA TRP A 194 -0.64 -0.16 0.12
C TRP A 194 -0.52 -0.32 -1.39
N PRO A 195 -1.20 0.53 -2.19
CA PRO A 195 -1.36 0.34 -3.63
C PRO A 195 -0.14 0.77 -4.44
N PHE A 196 1.04 0.34 -4.00
CA PHE A 196 2.32 0.70 -4.60
C PHE A 196 3.32 -0.47 -4.64
N PRO A 197 3.14 -1.44 -5.56
CA PRO A 197 2.02 -1.54 -6.50
C PRO A 197 0.79 -2.26 -5.92
N HIS A 198 0.97 -3.30 -5.10
CA HIS A 198 -0.11 -4.17 -4.62
C HIS A 198 0.22 -4.86 -3.29
N SER A 199 0.74 -4.12 -2.32
CA SER A 199 1.16 -4.69 -1.03
C SER A 199 0.05 -4.62 0.02
N LEU A 200 0.08 -5.53 0.99
CA LEU A 200 -0.64 -5.42 2.24
C LEU A 200 0.39 -5.24 3.36
N MET A 201 0.42 -4.05 3.98
CA MET A 201 1.32 -3.78 5.10
C MET A 201 0.75 -4.38 6.37
N MET A 202 1.55 -5.17 7.09
CA MET A 202 1.24 -5.71 8.41
C MET A 202 2.20 -5.08 9.41
N ALA A 203 1.64 -4.25 10.28
CA ALA A 203 2.38 -3.37 11.16
C ALA A 203 2.67 -4.06 12.49
N PHE A 204 3.93 -4.03 12.89
CA PHE A 204 4.41 -4.62 14.12
C PHE A 204 5.16 -3.60 14.99
N MET A 205 5.18 -3.88 16.28
CA MET A 205 6.15 -3.33 17.22
C MET A 205 7.02 -4.44 17.76
N ALA A 206 8.28 -4.15 18.00
CA ALA A 206 9.21 -5.05 18.64
C ALA A 206 10.08 -4.31 19.66
N ASP A 207 10.66 -5.05 20.60
CA ASP A 207 11.67 -4.51 21.51
C ASP A 207 13.05 -5.01 21.07
N TYR A 208 14.06 -4.16 21.17
CA TYR A 208 15.46 -4.53 20.98
C TYR A 208 15.83 -5.67 21.92
N ASP A 209 16.45 -6.72 21.38
CA ASP A 209 16.99 -7.82 22.16
C ASP A 209 18.51 -7.70 22.34
N SER A 210 19.24 -7.72 21.22
CA SER A 210 20.70 -7.75 21.19
C SER A 210 21.26 -7.33 19.82
N GLY A 211 22.58 -7.22 19.71
CA GLY A 211 23.28 -6.88 18.48
C GLY A 211 23.76 -5.42 18.41
N GLU A 212 24.71 -5.16 17.53
CA GLU A 212 25.23 -3.81 17.24
C GLU A 212 24.68 -3.33 15.91
N LEU A 213 24.12 -2.12 15.92
CA LEU A 213 23.51 -1.51 14.74
C LEU A 213 24.55 -1.33 13.63
N CYS A 214 24.42 -2.12 12.57
CA CYS A 214 25.24 -2.06 11.38
C CYS A 214 24.32 -2.20 10.17
N HIS A 215 24.04 -1.09 9.49
CA HIS A 215 23.05 -1.08 8.41
C HIS A 215 23.64 -1.58 7.08
N ASP A 216 22.82 -2.21 6.24
CA ASP A 216 23.22 -2.51 4.86
C ASP A 216 23.20 -1.23 4.00
N PRO A 217 24.36 -0.76 3.48
CA PRO A 217 24.42 0.43 2.63
C PRO A 217 23.72 0.28 1.27
N LYS A 218 23.31 -0.94 0.88
CA LYS A 218 22.50 -1.16 -0.33
C LYS A 218 21.05 -0.72 -0.16
N GLU A 219 20.51 -0.85 1.05
CA GLU A 219 19.11 -0.52 1.34
C GLU A 219 18.98 0.82 2.10
N LEU A 220 19.91 1.11 3.03
CA LEU A 220 19.85 2.26 3.93
C LEU A 220 21.03 3.22 3.75
N LEU A 221 20.75 4.53 3.75
CA LEU A 221 21.75 5.61 3.80
C LEU A 221 22.29 5.81 5.22
N ASN A 222 21.42 5.64 6.22
CA ASN A 222 21.74 5.64 7.63
C ASN A 222 20.64 4.93 8.42
N ALA A 223 20.99 4.52 9.63
CA ALA A 223 20.08 4.05 10.66
C ALA A 223 20.60 4.51 12.02
N GLY A 224 19.70 4.88 12.93
CA GLY A 224 20.07 5.37 14.25
C GLY A 224 18.97 5.18 15.29
N TRP A 225 19.39 5.11 16.55
CA TRP A 225 18.49 5.19 17.70
C TRP A 225 18.17 6.66 17.96
N TYR A 226 16.88 6.97 18.03
CA TYR A 226 16.38 8.31 18.31
C TYR A 226 15.51 8.26 19.55
N ARG A 227 15.81 9.11 20.53
CA ARG A 227 14.97 9.28 21.71
C ARG A 227 13.58 9.78 21.30
N TYR A 228 12.53 9.27 21.95
CA TYR A 228 11.13 9.51 21.56
C TYR A 228 10.71 10.99 21.50
N ASP A 229 11.41 11.88 22.19
CA ASP A 229 11.17 13.33 22.26
C ASP A 229 12.14 14.15 21.37
N GLN A 230 13.06 13.50 20.65
CA GLN A 230 14.06 14.10 19.77
C GLN A 230 14.03 13.46 18.38
N LEU A 231 12.83 13.33 17.81
CA LEU A 231 12.63 12.68 16.52
C LEU A 231 13.04 13.57 15.34
N PRO A 232 13.63 12.99 14.28
CA PRO A 232 13.98 13.69 13.05
C PRO A 232 12.73 13.92 12.17
N LEU A 233 12.93 14.30 10.90
CA LEU A 233 11.83 14.38 9.93
C LEU A 233 11.21 13.00 9.70
N LEU A 234 9.91 12.88 9.93
CA LEU A 234 9.13 11.63 9.88
C LEU A 234 8.26 11.53 8.62
N PRO A 235 7.72 10.33 8.30
CA PRO A 235 6.70 10.18 7.28
C PRO A 235 5.46 11.05 7.57
N PRO A 236 4.68 11.41 6.54
CA PRO A 236 3.50 12.22 6.72
C PRO A 236 2.43 11.49 7.56
N PRO A 237 1.57 12.25 8.28
CA PRO A 237 0.37 11.71 8.90
C PRO A 237 -0.48 10.88 7.93
N GLY A 238 -1.19 9.87 8.44
CA GLY A 238 -2.01 8.95 7.64
C GLY A 238 -1.27 7.72 7.09
N THR A 239 0.07 7.69 7.15
CA THR A 239 0.85 6.49 6.82
C THR A 239 0.94 5.52 8.00
N VAL A 240 0.98 4.21 7.71
CA VAL A 240 1.20 3.18 8.74
C VAL A 240 2.53 3.35 9.47
N ALA A 241 3.57 3.83 8.77
CA ALA A 241 4.87 4.14 9.35
C ALA A 241 4.76 5.25 10.41
N ARG A 242 4.11 6.36 10.09
CA ARG A 242 3.91 7.47 11.04
C ARG A 242 3.10 7.01 12.26
N ARG A 243 2.06 6.22 12.04
CA ARG A 243 1.23 5.65 13.12
C ARG A 243 2.05 4.78 14.07
N LEU A 244 2.88 3.88 13.55
CA LEU A 244 3.75 3.03 14.38
C LEU A 244 4.73 3.85 15.22
N ILE A 245 5.31 4.90 14.64
CA ILE A 245 6.24 5.79 15.35
C ILE A 245 5.51 6.52 16.48
N GLU A 246 4.34 7.11 16.22
CA GLU A 246 3.55 7.82 17.23
C GLU A 246 3.07 6.90 18.36
N ASP A 247 2.60 5.70 18.05
CA ASP A 247 2.21 4.72 19.08
C ASP A 247 3.44 4.27 19.91
N THR A 248 4.63 4.16 19.28
CA THR A 248 5.88 3.85 20.00
C THR A 248 6.28 4.99 20.94
N VAL A 249 6.10 6.24 20.53
CA VAL A 249 6.34 7.43 21.37
C VAL A 249 5.45 7.40 22.62
N VAL A 250 4.18 7.01 22.49
CA VAL A 250 3.27 6.85 23.63
C VAL A 250 3.81 5.80 24.60
N LEU A 251 4.22 4.63 24.09
CA LEU A 251 4.80 3.57 24.92
C LEU A 251 6.12 3.98 25.60
N CYS A 252 6.94 4.80 24.96
CA CYS A 252 8.17 5.33 25.58
C CYS A 252 7.86 6.32 26.71
N ARG A 253 6.85 7.18 26.54
CA ARG A 253 6.41 8.11 27.60
C ARG A 253 5.91 7.37 28.83
N GLU A 254 5.06 6.36 28.64
CA GLU A 254 4.55 5.53 29.73
C GLU A 254 5.68 4.82 30.51
N HIS A 255 6.75 4.40 29.82
CA HIS A 255 7.91 3.79 30.47
C HIS A 255 8.76 4.79 31.26
N SER A 256 8.96 5.99 30.73
CA SER A 256 9.68 7.08 31.40
C SER A 256 8.97 7.52 32.68
N ASP A 257 7.64 7.64 32.66
CA ASP A 257 6.83 8.04 33.81
C ASP A 257 6.84 6.97 34.93
N LEU A 258 7.01 5.70 34.58
CA LEU A 258 7.14 4.60 35.55
C LEU A 258 8.57 4.46 36.14
N SER A 259 9.56 5.10 35.51
CA SER A 259 10.98 5.03 35.90
C SER A 259 11.45 6.25 36.71
N GLN A 260 10.57 7.23 36.94
CA GLN A 260 10.75 8.39 37.82
C GLN A 260 10.04 8.18 39.16
#